data_AF-A0A973RXG8-F1
#
_entry.id   AF-A0A973RXG8-F1
#
_cell.length_a   1.000
_cell.length_b   1.000
_cell.length_c   1.000
_cell.angle_alpha   90.00
_cell.angle_beta   90.00
_cell.angle_gamma   90.00
#
_symmetry.space_group_name_H-M   'P 1'
#
loop_
_entity.id
_entity.type
_entity.pdbx_description
1 polymer ?
#
loop_
_entity_poly.entity_id
_entity_poly.type
_entity_poly.pdbx_seq_one_letter_code
_entity_poly.pdbx_strand_id
1 'polypeptide(L)'
;LTVVTNSVRVADVFHAAQRTSGPRQGAATVVLTGGVRTPSDSLVGPVADQAIAALHFDVLFLGVHGISVEAGLSTPNLAEAETNRRLVQSARRVVVVADHTKWGVVGLSSFAALEQVDTLVTDAGLAGDAREEISEHLRRLVVVGESES
;
A
#
# COMPACT_ATOMS: atom_id res chain seq x y z
N LEU A 1 -11.71 6.74 -13.82
CA LEU A 1 -10.82 6.14 -12.81
C LEU A 1 -11.67 5.76 -11.60
N THR A 2 -11.54 4.54 -11.09
CA THR A 2 -12.19 4.11 -9.85
C THR A 2 -11.11 3.91 -8.79
N VAL A 3 -11.32 4.48 -7.61
CA VAL A 3 -10.43 4.36 -6.46
C VAL A 3 -11.18 3.60 -5.38
N VAL A 4 -10.66 2.44 -5.01
CA VAL A 4 -11.16 1.69 -3.86
C VAL A 4 -10.15 1.88 -2.73
N THR A 5 -10.60 2.27 -1.55
CA THR A 5 -9.71 2.48 -0.41
C THR A 5 -10.34 1.99 0.89
N ASN A 6 -9.52 1.41 1.74
CA ASN A 6 -9.90 1.14 3.11
C ASN A 6 -9.49 2.28 4.06
N SER A 7 -8.86 3.35 3.57
CA SER A 7 -8.45 4.49 4.39
C SER A 7 -9.50 5.60 4.35
N VAL A 8 -10.02 5.96 5.53
CA VAL A 8 -10.93 7.09 5.68
C VAL A 8 -10.25 8.40 5.26
N ARG A 9 -8.97 8.57 5.63
CA ARG A 9 -8.18 9.76 5.28
C ARG A 9 -8.00 9.92 3.78
N VAL A 10 -7.71 8.83 3.06
CA VAL A 10 -7.57 8.87 1.59
C VAL A 10 -8.90 9.23 0.94
N ALA A 11 -10.00 8.65 1.40
CA ALA A 11 -11.33 9.01 0.90
C ALA A 11 -11.63 10.50 1.09
N ASP A 12 -11.30 11.08 2.24
CA ASP A 12 -11.49 12.50 2.53
C ASP A 12 -10.65 13.40 1.61
N VAL A 13 -9.41 13.01 1.29
CA VAL A 13 -8.56 13.73 0.32
C VAL A 13 -9.22 13.79 -1.05
N PHE A 14 -9.73 12.65 -1.55
CA PHE A 14 -10.44 12.64 -2.83
C PHE A 14 -11.72 13.47 -2.78
N HIS A 15 -12.50 13.39 -1.70
CA HIS A 15 -13.71 14.18 -1.55
C HIS A 15 -13.40 15.69 -1.51
N ALA A 16 -12.37 16.11 -0.77
CA ALA A 16 -11.94 17.51 -0.73
C ALA A 16 -11.47 18.01 -2.10
N ALA A 17 -10.67 17.20 -2.83
CA ALA A 17 -10.18 17.55 -4.17
C ALA A 17 -11.32 17.71 -5.20
N GLN A 18 -12.40 16.94 -5.06
CA GLN A 18 -13.59 17.06 -5.91
C GLN A 18 -14.33 18.38 -5.66
N ARG A 19 -14.41 18.85 -4.41
CA ARG A 19 -15.08 20.11 -4.06
C ARG A 19 -14.35 21.34 -4.59
N THR A 20 -13.02 21.33 -4.61
CA THR A 20 -12.21 22.47 -5.07
C THR A 20 -12.06 22.54 -6.60
N SER A 21 -12.29 21.43 -7.29
CA SER A 21 -12.06 21.33 -8.74
C SER A 21 -13.23 21.78 -9.61
N GLY A 22 -14.40 22.09 -9.03
CA GLY A 22 -15.65 22.30 -9.77
C GLY A 22 -16.18 21.00 -10.43
N PRO A 23 -17.34 21.03 -11.10
CA PRO A 23 -17.87 19.87 -11.83
C PRO A 23 -17.01 19.59 -13.08
N ARG A 24 -15.83 18.99 -12.88
CA ARG A 24 -15.03 18.45 -13.99
C ARG A 24 -15.64 17.12 -14.43
N GLN A 25 -15.83 16.97 -15.73
CA GLN A 25 -15.96 15.65 -16.34
C GLN A 25 -14.67 14.88 -16.00
N GLY A 26 -14.78 13.75 -15.28
CA GLY A 26 -13.64 12.89 -14.95
C GLY A 26 -13.25 12.79 -13.47
N ALA A 27 -14.09 13.22 -12.52
CA ALA A 27 -13.87 12.90 -11.10
C ALA A 27 -13.78 11.38 -10.88
N ALA A 28 -12.82 10.93 -10.07
CA ALA A 28 -12.68 9.52 -9.76
C ALA A 28 -13.87 9.03 -8.93
N THR A 29 -14.45 7.90 -9.30
CA THR A 29 -15.41 7.20 -8.43
C THR A 29 -14.65 6.66 -7.23
N VAL A 30 -15.05 7.03 -6.02
CA VAL A 30 -14.40 6.58 -4.78
C VAL A 30 -15.31 5.59 -4.07
N VAL A 31 -14.77 4.40 -3.76
CA VAL A 31 -15.45 3.33 -3.03
C VAL A 31 -14.68 3.08 -1.74
N LEU A 32 -15.35 3.13 -0.59
CA LEU A 32 -14.77 2.68 0.67
C LEU A 32 -15.12 1.21 0.87
N THR A 33 -14.14 0.40 1.27
CA THR A 33 -14.34 -1.05 1.50
C THR A 33 -15.34 -1.36 2.62
N GLY A 34 -15.63 -0.39 3.48
CA GLY A 34 -16.32 -0.63 4.75
C GLY A 34 -15.42 -1.42 5.72
N GLY A 35 -15.97 -1.78 6.88
CA GLY A 35 -15.25 -2.50 7.93
C GLY A 35 -15.19 -1.78 9.27
N VAL A 36 -14.37 -2.30 10.16
CA VAL A 36 -14.11 -1.74 11.49
C VAL A 36 -12.93 -0.78 11.40
N ARG A 37 -13.10 0.43 11.92
CA ARG A 37 -12.05 1.46 11.92
C ARG A 37 -10.96 1.15 12.96
N THR A 38 -9.71 1.12 12.53
CA THR A 38 -8.53 0.98 13.40
C THR A 38 -8.02 2.35 13.87
N PRO A 39 -7.10 2.41 14.86
CA PRO A 39 -6.44 3.66 15.25
C PRO A 39 -5.65 4.34 14.13
N SER A 40 -5.28 3.61 13.06
CA SER A 40 -4.59 4.18 11.89
C SER A 40 -5.55 4.83 10.87
N ASP A 41 -6.85 4.89 11.17
CA ASP A 41 -7.92 5.31 10.26
C ASP A 41 -8.09 4.41 9.02
N SER A 42 -7.67 3.16 9.14
CA SER A 42 -7.95 2.11 8.17
C SER A 42 -9.20 1.34 8.56
N LEU A 43 -9.96 0.87 7.57
CA LEU A 43 -11.10 0.00 7.73
C LEU A 43 -10.65 -1.44 7.46
N VAL A 44 -10.94 -2.33 8.40
CA VAL A 44 -10.45 -3.73 8.35
C VAL A 44 -11.52 -4.72 8.78
N GLY A 45 -11.18 -6.00 8.68
CA GLY A 45 -11.97 -7.11 9.17
C GLY A 45 -12.99 -7.61 8.15
N PRO A 46 -13.89 -8.54 8.55
CA PRO A 46 -14.60 -9.40 7.61
C PRO A 46 -15.42 -8.67 6.53
N VAL A 47 -16.00 -7.52 6.85
CA VAL A 47 -16.74 -6.70 5.88
C VAL A 47 -15.80 -6.12 4.82
N ALA A 48 -14.66 -5.57 5.24
CA ALA A 48 -13.64 -5.05 4.33
C ALA A 48 -13.07 -6.18 3.47
N ASP A 49 -12.72 -7.30 4.10
CA ASP A 49 -12.09 -8.45 3.46
C ASP A 49 -13.00 -9.08 2.39
N GLN A 50 -14.30 -9.19 2.67
CA GLN A 50 -15.30 -9.66 1.69
C GLN A 50 -15.46 -8.69 0.53
N ALA A 51 -15.51 -7.38 0.80
CA ALA A 51 -15.59 -6.38 -0.27
C ALA A 51 -14.33 -6.43 -1.16
N ILE A 52 -13.15 -6.55 -0.57
CA ILE A 52 -11.87 -6.65 -1.28
C ILE A 52 -11.83 -7.92 -2.15
N ALA A 53 -12.21 -9.08 -1.59
CA ALA A 53 -12.19 -10.35 -2.31
C ALA A 53 -13.16 -10.44 -3.50
N ALA A 54 -14.18 -9.57 -3.55
CA ALA A 54 -15.13 -9.49 -4.66
C ALA A 54 -14.66 -8.57 -5.80
N LEU A 55 -13.50 -7.92 -5.66
CA LEU A 55 -12.99 -6.90 -6.58
C LEU A 55 -11.66 -7.33 -7.18
N HIS A 56 -11.38 -6.84 -8.39
CA HIS A 56 -10.08 -7.02 -9.04
C HIS A 56 -9.43 -5.65 -9.19
N PHE A 57 -8.22 -5.48 -8.67
CA PHE A 57 -7.50 -4.21 -8.74
C PHE A 57 -6.43 -4.26 -9.82
N ASP A 58 -6.42 -3.27 -10.73
CA ASP A 58 -5.33 -3.15 -11.71
C ASP A 58 -4.01 -2.77 -11.04
N VAL A 59 -4.07 -1.85 -10.07
CA VAL A 59 -2.90 -1.38 -9.31
C VAL A 59 -3.30 -1.14 -7.85
N LEU A 60 -2.51 -1.68 -6.93
CA LEU A 60 -2.60 -1.42 -5.50
C LEU A 60 -1.45 -0.50 -5.07
N PHE A 61 -1.76 0.55 -4.33
CA PHE A 61 -0.79 1.33 -3.56
C PHE A 61 -0.96 0.99 -2.08
N LEU A 62 0.13 0.57 -1.43
CA LEU A 62 0.09 0.09 -0.06
C LEU A 62 1.25 0.66 0.76
N GLY A 63 0.94 1.14 1.96
CA GLY A 63 1.94 1.47 2.98
C GLY A 63 2.22 0.26 3.88
N VAL A 64 3.35 0.27 4.56
CA VAL A 64 3.80 -0.84 5.41
C VAL A 64 4.39 -0.33 6.73
N HIS A 65 4.42 -1.19 7.74
CA HIS A 65 5.15 -0.90 8.97
C HIS A 65 6.62 -1.30 8.84
N GLY A 66 6.89 -2.43 8.18
CA GLY A 66 8.23 -2.95 8.03
C GLY A 66 8.37 -3.82 6.79
N ILE A 67 9.58 -3.83 6.24
CA ILE A 67 10.01 -4.62 5.08
C ILE A 67 11.32 -5.30 5.45
N SER A 68 11.40 -6.62 5.25
CA SER A 68 12.68 -7.33 5.19
C SER A 68 12.64 -8.43 4.14
N VAL A 69 13.81 -8.95 3.75
CA VAL A 69 13.92 -10.05 2.79
C VAL A 69 13.22 -11.30 3.32
N GLU A 70 13.48 -11.68 4.57
CA GLU A 70 12.97 -12.94 5.13
C GLU A 70 11.51 -12.85 5.57
N ALA A 71 11.12 -11.73 6.19
CA ALA A 71 9.77 -11.57 6.73
C ALA A 71 8.79 -10.98 5.72
N GLY A 72 9.28 -10.42 4.61
CA GLY A 72 8.47 -9.68 3.64
C GLY A 72 7.89 -8.41 4.24
N LEU A 73 6.62 -8.15 3.92
CA LEU A 73 5.88 -6.97 4.36
C LEU A 73 5.09 -7.29 5.62
N SER A 74 5.20 -6.43 6.63
CA SER A 74 4.64 -6.68 7.95
C SER A 74 3.94 -5.46 8.58
N THR A 75 3.06 -5.73 9.54
CA THR A 75 2.34 -4.74 10.37
C THR A 75 2.18 -5.24 11.81
N PRO A 76 2.14 -4.36 12.83
CA PRO A 76 1.84 -4.76 14.21
C PRO A 76 0.36 -5.14 14.43
N ASN A 77 -0.54 -4.80 13.51
CA ASN A 77 -1.98 -5.03 13.66
C ASN A 77 -2.43 -6.27 12.86
N LEU A 78 -2.91 -7.31 13.57
CA LEU A 78 -3.34 -8.57 12.95
C LEU A 78 -4.52 -8.41 11.96
N ALA A 79 -5.46 -7.51 12.25
CA ALA A 79 -6.59 -7.26 11.37
C ALA A 79 -6.16 -6.52 10.10
N GLU A 80 -5.25 -5.55 10.22
CA GLU A 80 -4.63 -4.90 9.06
C GLU A 80 -3.81 -5.89 8.24
N ALA A 81 -3.09 -6.82 8.88
CA ALA A 81 -2.33 -7.85 8.18
C ALA A 81 -3.24 -8.73 7.30
N GLU A 82 -4.38 -9.18 7.84
CA GLU A 82 -5.33 -9.97 7.06
C GLU A 82 -5.94 -9.16 5.91
N THR A 83 -6.41 -7.94 6.16
CA THR A 83 -6.97 -7.08 5.11
C THR A 83 -5.94 -6.75 4.03
N ASN A 84 -4.69 -6.46 4.39
CA ASN A 84 -3.60 -6.19 3.44
C ASN A 84 -3.25 -7.44 2.61
N ARG A 85 -3.29 -8.63 3.22
CA ARG A 85 -3.08 -9.89 2.49
C ARG A 85 -4.13 -10.06 1.39
N ARG A 86 -5.40 -9.75 1.68
CA ARG A 86 -6.49 -9.77 0.68
C ARG A 86 -6.28 -8.74 -0.43
N LEU A 87 -5.84 -7.53 -0.09
CA LEU A 87 -5.52 -6.50 -1.08
C LEU A 87 -4.42 -6.96 -2.04
N VAL A 88 -3.31 -7.48 -1.50
CA VAL A 88 -2.18 -7.98 -2.30
C VAL A 88 -2.62 -9.13 -3.21
N GLN A 89 -3.43 -10.07 -2.72
CA GLN A 89 -3.94 -11.19 -3.52
C GLN A 89 -4.90 -10.78 -4.63
N SER A 90 -5.61 -9.66 -4.47
CA SER A 90 -6.65 -9.21 -5.41
C SER A 90 -6.13 -8.22 -6.45
N ALA A 91 -4.84 -7.86 -6.37
CA ALA A 91 -4.21 -6.85 -7.23
C ALA A 91 -3.32 -7.48 -8.30
N ARG A 92 -3.40 -6.94 -9.52
CA ARG A 92 -2.54 -7.33 -10.65
C ARG A 92 -1.13 -6.75 -10.54
N ARG A 93 -1.00 -5.57 -9.94
CA ARG A 93 0.26 -4.88 -9.69
C ARG A 93 0.29 -4.30 -8.29
N VAL A 94 1.33 -4.59 -7.52
CA VAL A 94 1.51 -4.11 -6.15
C VAL A 94 2.64 -3.08 -6.10
N VAL A 95 2.28 -1.86 -5.69
CA VAL A 95 3.21 -0.77 -5.45
C VAL A 95 3.25 -0.46 -3.97
N VAL A 96 4.42 -0.64 -3.36
CA VAL A 96 4.65 -0.30 -1.97
C VAL A 96 5.25 1.10 -1.88
N VAL A 97 4.74 1.90 -0.96
CA VAL A 97 5.27 3.24 -0.68
C VAL A 97 5.70 3.26 0.78
N ALA A 98 7.01 3.40 1.00
CA ALA A 98 7.62 3.33 2.32
C ALA A 98 8.92 4.14 2.36
N ASP A 99 9.09 4.96 3.40
CA ASP A 99 10.39 5.59 3.66
C ASP A 99 11.46 4.54 4.04
N HIS A 100 12.72 4.93 3.96
CA HIS A 100 13.87 4.07 4.27
C HIS A 100 13.83 3.51 5.70
N THR A 101 13.13 4.16 6.64
CA THR A 101 13.06 3.70 8.04
C THR A 101 12.28 2.40 8.20
N LYS A 102 11.57 1.95 7.15
CA LYS A 102 10.82 0.68 7.16
C LYS A 102 11.69 -0.51 6.74
N TRP A 103 12.87 -0.29 6.16
CA TRP A 103 13.77 -1.38 5.75
C TRP A 103 14.45 -2.04 6.95
N GLY A 104 14.51 -3.36 6.97
CA GLY A 104 15.03 -4.17 8.09
C GLY A 104 14.10 -4.21 9.31
N VAL A 105 12.90 -3.63 9.22
CA VAL A 105 11.92 -3.63 10.32
C VAL A 105 10.93 -4.78 10.12
N VAL A 106 10.62 -5.48 11.21
CA VAL A 106 9.63 -6.57 11.21
C VAL A 106 8.54 -6.29 12.25
N GLY A 107 7.31 -6.14 11.76
CA GLY A 107 6.11 -6.05 12.57
C GLY A 107 5.61 -7.41 13.07
N LEU A 108 4.57 -7.39 13.90
CA LEU A 108 4.01 -8.60 14.53
C LEU A 108 3.54 -9.68 13.53
N SER A 109 3.01 -9.27 12.38
CA SER A 109 2.47 -10.20 11.38
C SER A 109 2.85 -9.80 9.97
N SER A 110 3.46 -10.76 9.25
CA SER A 110 3.72 -10.67 7.82
C SER A 110 2.45 -10.93 7.01
N PHE A 111 2.21 -10.12 5.98
CA PHE A 111 1.02 -10.24 5.13
C PHE A 111 1.31 -10.45 3.65
N ALA A 112 2.55 -10.22 3.20
CA ALA A 112 3.00 -10.52 1.85
C ALA A 112 4.50 -10.83 1.85
N ALA A 113 4.94 -11.71 0.97
CA ALA A 113 6.36 -11.90 0.67
C ALA A 113 6.89 -10.72 -0.16
N LEU A 114 8.20 -10.47 -0.11
CA LEU A 114 8.81 -9.35 -0.83
C LEU A 114 8.63 -9.50 -2.35
N GLU A 115 8.68 -10.74 -2.87
CA GLU A 115 8.54 -11.08 -4.28
C GLU A 115 7.14 -10.78 -4.84
N GLN A 116 6.14 -10.57 -3.96
CA GLN A 116 4.80 -10.16 -4.36
C GLN A 116 4.70 -8.67 -4.66
N VAL A 117 5.77 -7.89 -4.45
CA VAL A 117 5.82 -6.46 -4.73
C VAL A 117 6.45 -6.21 -6.09
N ASP A 118 5.74 -5.50 -6.96
CA ASP A 118 6.26 -5.14 -8.28
C ASP A 118 7.11 -3.87 -8.26
N THR A 119 6.83 -2.95 -7.35
CA THR A 119 7.55 -1.68 -7.24
C THR A 119 7.60 -1.21 -5.80
N LEU A 120 8.80 -0.91 -5.30
CA LEU A 120 9.01 -0.20 -4.04
C LEU A 120 9.36 1.26 -4.34
N VAL A 121 8.60 2.19 -3.77
CA VAL A 121 8.87 3.63 -3.81
C VAL A 121 9.37 4.05 -2.43
N THR A 122 10.56 4.62 -2.38
CA THR A 122 11.22 5.06 -1.14
C THR A 122 11.89 6.43 -1.28
N ASP A 123 12.36 6.99 -0.18
CA ASP A 123 13.10 8.25 -0.15
C ASP A 123 14.61 8.03 -0.23
N ALA A 124 15.37 9.11 -0.44
CA ALA A 124 16.82 9.04 -0.65
C ALA A 124 17.64 8.58 0.58
N GLY A 125 17.01 8.37 1.74
CA GLY A 125 17.66 7.94 2.97
C GLY A 125 18.06 6.46 2.99
N LEU A 126 17.68 5.68 1.99
CA LEU A 126 18.02 4.26 1.89
C LEU A 126 19.52 4.07 1.60
N ALA A 127 20.21 3.31 2.45
CA ALA A 127 21.65 3.04 2.32
C ALA A 127 21.98 2.20 1.07
N GLY A 128 23.21 2.31 0.58
CA GLY A 128 23.63 1.68 -0.69
C GLY A 128 23.54 0.15 -0.67
N ASP A 129 23.94 -0.46 0.43
CA ASP A 129 23.80 -1.90 0.68
C ASP A 129 22.34 -2.36 0.66
N ALA A 130 21.43 -1.61 1.32
CA ALA A 130 20.01 -1.89 1.29
C ALA A 130 19.41 -1.74 -0.13
N ARG A 131 19.89 -0.79 -0.93
CA ARG A 131 19.47 -0.63 -2.34
C ARG A 131 19.91 -1.81 -3.20
N GLU A 132 21.13 -2.29 -3.00
CA GLU A 132 21.66 -3.47 -3.68
C GLU A 132 20.82 -4.70 -3.33
N GLU A 133 20.64 -4.97 -2.03
CA GLU A 133 19.82 -6.09 -1.54
C GLU A 133 18.39 -6.03 -2.09
N ILE A 134 17.75 -4.86 -2.06
CA ILE A 134 16.42 -4.67 -2.67
C ILE A 134 16.42 -5.03 -4.15
N SER A 135 17.43 -4.60 -4.89
CA SER A 135 17.49 -4.80 -6.35
C SER A 135 17.69 -6.27 -6.74
N GLU A 136 18.19 -7.10 -5.83
CA GLU A 136 18.28 -8.55 -6.02
C GLU A 136 16.92 -9.26 -5.87
N HIS A 137 16.02 -8.71 -5.03
CA HIS A 137 14.74 -9.33 -4.71
C HIS A 137 13.53 -8.68 -5.38
N LEU A 138 13.61 -7.39 -5.75
CA LEU A 138 12.51 -6.61 -6.30
C LEU A 138 12.74 -6.23 -7.76
N ARG A 139 11.65 -6.28 -8.53
CA ARG A 139 11.66 -5.93 -9.95
C ARG A 139 11.99 -4.46 -10.22
N ARG A 140 11.56 -3.57 -9.32
CA ARG A 140 11.72 -2.13 -9.49
C ARG A 140 11.80 -1.43 -8.13
N LEU A 141 12.89 -0.70 -7.94
CA LEU A 141 13.06 0.29 -6.87
C LEU A 141 12.99 1.69 -7.48
N VAL A 142 12.21 2.58 -6.87
CA VAL A 142 12.13 4.00 -7.22
C VAL A 142 12.54 4.81 -6.00
N VAL A 143 13.64 5.55 -6.11
CA VAL A 143 14.12 6.47 -5.08
C VAL A 143 13.67 7.88 -5.46
N VAL A 144 12.77 8.46 -4.66
CA VAL A 144 12.21 9.79 -4.92
C VAL A 144 13.28 10.85 -4.66
N GLY A 145 13.45 11.77 -5.62
CA GLY A 145 14.42 12.86 -5.55
C GLY A 145 15.75 12.56 -6.24
N GLU A 146 15.98 11.31 -6.65
CA GLU A 146 17.05 10.95 -7.57
C GLU A 146 16.46 10.90 -8.99
N SER A 147 17.04 11.66 -9.93
CA SER A 147 16.58 11.62 -11.32
C SER A 147 16.98 10.29 -11.95
N GLU A 148 16.03 9.60 -12.61
CA GLU A 148 16.35 8.42 -13.43
C GLU A 148 17.39 8.87 -14.48
N SER A 149 18.61 8.32 -14.38
CA SER A 149 19.73 8.60 -15.31
C SER A 149 19.67 7.70 -16.52
#